data_AF-Q5KRT2-F1
#
_entry.id   AF-Q5KRT2-F1
#
_cell.length_a   1.000
_cell.length_b   1.000
_cell.length_c   1.000
_cell.angle_alpha   90.00
_cell.angle_beta   90.00
_cell.angle_gamma   90.00
#
_symmetry.space_group_name_H-M   'P 1'
#
loop_
_entity.id
_entity.type
_entity.pdbx_description
1 polymer ?
#
loop_
_entity_poly.entity_id
_entity_poly.type
_entity_poly.pdbx_seq_one_letter_code
_entity_poly.pdbx_strand_id
1 'polypeptide(L)'
;MQQHPTSTVEQRVAAALQHLDAKLGQIRQDGSSLLQVRLRRDDVAGMAGTTVESASRAMARMKKTGVIDSGREWIAITNHQALADLVAGL
;
A
#
# COMPACT_ATOMS: atom_id res chain seq x y z
N MET A 1 1.02 -23.14 -17.57
CA MET A 1 0.71 -22.44 -16.30
C MET A 1 1.99 -21.74 -15.84
N GLN A 2 2.07 -20.42 -15.95
CA GLN A 2 3.23 -19.69 -15.42
C GLN A 2 3.12 -19.68 -13.89
N GLN A 3 4.07 -20.30 -13.20
CA GLN A 3 4.15 -20.26 -11.75
C GLN A 3 4.68 -18.88 -11.34
N HIS A 4 3.82 -17.99 -10.87
CA HIS A 4 4.28 -16.80 -10.16
C HIS A 4 4.79 -17.23 -8.77
N PRO A 5 5.93 -16.70 -8.28
CA PRO A 5 6.32 -16.88 -6.89
C PRO A 5 5.15 -16.45 -5.98
N THR A 6 4.97 -17.15 -4.87
CA THR A 6 3.98 -16.76 -3.84
C THR A 6 4.29 -15.33 -3.40
N SER A 7 3.38 -14.39 -3.64
CA SER A 7 3.57 -13.01 -3.21
C SER A 7 3.73 -12.94 -1.69
N THR A 8 4.62 -12.08 -1.18
CA THR A 8 4.75 -11.85 0.26
C THR A 8 3.59 -10.99 0.77
N VAL A 9 3.43 -10.92 2.10
CA VAL A 9 2.45 -10.01 2.72
C VAL A 9 2.69 -8.56 2.29
N GLU A 10 3.96 -8.12 2.25
CA GLU A 10 4.30 -6.74 1.89
C GLU A 10 3.87 -6.44 0.44
N GLN A 11 4.10 -7.37 -0.49
CA GLN A 11 3.70 -7.21 -1.89
C GLN A 11 2.17 -7.14 -2.04
N ARG A 12 1.41 -7.98 -1.31
CA ARG A 12 -0.06 -7.96 -1.36
C ARG A 12 -0.64 -6.68 -0.76
N VAL A 13 -0.05 -6.18 0.32
CA VAL A 13 -0.45 -4.91 0.93
C VAL A 13 -0.12 -3.74 0.00
N ALA A 14 1.07 -3.74 -0.63
CA ALA A 14 1.43 -2.75 -1.63
C ALA A 14 0.46 -2.76 -2.83
N ALA A 15 0.07 -3.94 -3.31
CA ALA A 15 -0.90 -4.08 -4.40
C ALA A 15 -2.29 -3.56 -4.02
N ALA A 16 -2.75 -3.81 -2.78
CA ALA A 16 -4.00 -3.25 -2.29
C ALA A 16 -3.95 -1.72 -2.24
N LEU A 17 -2.85 -1.13 -1.76
CA LEU A 17 -2.67 0.33 -1.74
C LEU A 17 -2.60 0.92 -3.14
N GLN A 18 -1.86 0.31 -4.06
CA GLN A 18 -1.78 0.75 -5.46
C GLN A 18 -3.16 0.70 -6.14
N HIS A 19 -3.95 -0.34 -5.84
CA HIS A 19 -5.31 -0.46 -6.37
C HIS A 19 -6.25 0.63 -5.83
N LEU A 20 -6.14 0.97 -4.55
CA LEU A 20 -6.93 2.04 -3.95
C LEU A 20 -6.49 3.42 -4.47
N ASP A 21 -5.19 3.63 -4.60
CA ASP A 21 -4.61 4.87 -5.12
C ASP A 21 -5.10 5.15 -6.55
N ALA A 22 -5.10 4.14 -7.42
CA ALA A 22 -5.61 4.28 -8.79
C ALA A 22 -7.10 4.68 -8.86
N LYS A 23 -7.88 4.40 -7.82
CA LYS A 23 -9.33 4.67 -7.78
C LYS A 23 -9.71 5.93 -7.01
N LEU A 24 -8.97 6.23 -5.94
CA LEU A 24 -9.35 7.18 -4.91
C LEU A 24 -8.25 8.21 -4.62
N GLY A 25 -7.05 7.98 -5.16
CA GLY A 25 -5.89 8.84 -4.98
C GLY A 25 -6.12 10.20 -5.60
N GLN A 26 -5.71 11.23 -4.87
CA GLN A 26 -5.71 12.61 -5.33
C GLN A 26 -4.27 13.09 -5.41
N ILE A 27 -3.76 13.23 -6.63
CA ILE A 27 -2.42 13.74 -6.88
C ILE A 27 -2.30 15.15 -6.29
N ARG A 28 -1.22 15.36 -5.53
CA ARG A 28 -0.88 16.61 -4.86
C ARG A 28 0.17 17.36 -5.66
N GLN A 29 0.34 18.64 -5.34
CA GLN A 29 1.31 19.51 -6.01
C GLN A 29 2.76 19.03 -5.83
N ASP A 30 3.05 18.29 -4.76
CA ASP A 30 4.35 17.70 -4.46
C ASP A 30 4.58 16.34 -5.18
N GLY A 31 3.64 15.89 -6.00
CA GLY A 31 3.73 14.63 -6.73
C GLY A 31 3.34 13.39 -5.92
N SER A 32 3.00 13.53 -4.63
CA SER A 32 2.40 12.44 -3.85
C SER A 32 0.92 12.25 -4.23
N SER A 33 0.36 11.09 -3.91
CA SER A 33 -1.07 10.86 -4.02
C SER A 33 -1.69 10.61 -2.66
N LEU A 34 -2.71 11.40 -2.31
CA LEU A 34 -3.40 11.27 -1.02
C LEU A 34 -4.71 10.49 -1.15
N LEU A 35 -4.81 9.42 -0.39
CA LEU A 35 -6.03 8.66 -0.15
C LEU A 35 -6.72 9.21 1.11
N GLN A 36 -7.63 10.17 0.92
CA GLN A 36 -8.51 10.69 1.99
C GLN A 36 -9.75 9.82 2.16
N VAL A 37 -9.53 8.54 2.45
CA VAL A 37 -10.62 7.63 2.80
C VAL A 37 -10.43 7.15 4.22
N ARG A 38 -11.56 6.87 4.90
CA ARG A 38 -11.57 6.09 6.14
C ARG A 38 -11.16 4.65 5.84
N LEU A 39 -9.93 4.46 5.43
CA LEU A 39 -9.33 3.16 5.25
C LEU A 39 -8.86 2.70 6.61
N ARG A 40 -9.55 1.70 7.15
CA ARG A 40 -9.14 1.07 8.38
C ARG A 40 -8.14 -0.05 8.05
N ARG A 41 -7.33 -0.47 9.05
CA ARG A 41 -6.30 -1.49 8.84
C ARG A 41 -6.88 -2.86 8.47
N ASP A 42 -8.11 -3.14 8.91
CA ASP A 42 -8.92 -4.31 8.52
C ASP A 42 -9.35 -4.29 7.06
N ASP A 43 -9.65 -3.12 6.48
CA ASP A 43 -9.96 -3.01 5.05
C ASP A 43 -8.73 -3.44 4.20
N VAL A 44 -7.56 -2.88 4.52
CA VAL A 44 -6.30 -3.23 3.86
C VAL A 44 -5.97 -4.71 4.05
N ALA A 45 -6.14 -5.24 5.26
CA ALA A 45 -5.89 -6.63 5.57
C ALA A 45 -6.81 -7.59 4.78
N GLY A 46 -8.10 -7.23 4.66
CA GLY A 46 -9.07 -7.96 3.86
C GLY A 46 -8.70 -7.98 2.38
N MET A 47 -8.33 -6.83 1.81
CA MET A 47 -7.89 -6.72 0.41
C MET A 47 -6.59 -7.51 0.14
N ALA A 48 -5.66 -7.51 1.09
CA ALA A 48 -4.37 -8.19 0.98
C ALA A 48 -4.41 -9.67 1.40
N GLY A 49 -5.57 -10.19 1.84
CA GLY A 49 -5.72 -11.58 2.28
C GLY A 49 -4.78 -11.94 3.44
N THR A 50 -4.69 -11.08 4.45
CA THR A 50 -3.76 -11.22 5.58
C THR A 50 -4.43 -10.80 6.89
N THR A 51 -3.74 -10.98 8.03
CA THR A 51 -4.21 -10.44 9.31
C THR A 51 -3.98 -8.93 9.42
N VAL A 52 -4.77 -8.25 10.26
CA VAL A 52 -4.61 -6.83 10.58
C VAL A 52 -3.20 -6.51 11.08
N GLU A 53 -2.65 -7.36 11.96
CA GLU A 53 -1.29 -7.22 12.51
C GLU A 53 -0.23 -7.29 11.41
N SER A 54 -0.35 -8.24 10.49
CA SER A 54 0.58 -8.40 9.36
C SER A 54 0.49 -7.24 8.38
N ALA A 55 -0.73 -6.76 8.06
CA ALA A 55 -0.92 -5.57 7.23
C ALA A 55 -0.32 -4.31 7.90
N SER A 56 -0.57 -4.14 9.20
CA SER A 56 -0.02 -3.03 9.99
C SER A 56 1.51 -3.02 9.97
N ARG A 57 2.16 -4.18 10.12
CA ARG A 57 3.63 -4.31 10.04
C ARG A 57 4.17 -3.99 8.65
N ALA A 58 3.51 -4.45 7.59
CA ALA A 58 3.89 -4.11 6.21
C ALA A 58 3.77 -2.60 5.95
N MET A 59 2.66 -1.98 6.34
CA MET A 59 2.47 -0.53 6.24
C MET A 59 3.51 0.26 7.05
N ALA A 60 3.83 -0.19 8.27
CA ALA A 60 4.85 0.46 9.09
C ALA A 60 6.24 0.38 8.45
N ARG A 61 6.58 -0.74 7.79
CA ARG A 61 7.83 -0.91 7.05
C ARG A 61 7.88 0.03 5.84
N MET A 62 6.83 0.06 5.02
CA MET A 62 6.72 0.99 3.88
C MET A 62 6.79 2.46 4.30
N LYS A 63 6.20 2.81 5.46
CA LYS A 63 6.32 4.16 6.03
C LYS A 63 7.76 4.47 6.44
N LYS A 64 8.43 3.52 7.09
CA LYS A 64 9.84 3.67 7.49
C LYS A 64 10.76 3.83 6.28
N THR A 65 10.45 3.22 5.14
CA THR A 65 11.24 3.33 3.90
C THR A 65 10.80 4.48 2.99
N GLY A 66 9.82 5.29 3.40
CA GLY A 66 9.38 6.46 2.63
C GLY A 66 8.57 6.14 1.37
N VAL A 67 8.02 4.91 1.27
CA VAL A 67 7.15 4.51 0.16
C VAL A 67 5.75 5.11 0.34
N ILE A 68 5.30 5.14 1.59
CA ILE A 68 4.03 5.76 1.99
C ILE A 68 4.26 6.69 3.19
N ASP A 69 3.31 7.57 3.42
CA ASP A 69 3.03 8.10 4.75
C ASP A 69 1.58 7.77 5.14
N SER A 70 1.28 7.78 6.43
CA SER A 70 -0.05 7.47 6.94
C SER A 70 -0.29 8.08 8.30
N GLY A 71 -1.53 8.51 8.54
CA GLY A 71 -2.01 9.03 9.81
C GLY A 71 -3.39 8.49 10.18
N ARG A 72 -4.13 9.25 10.98
CA ARG A 72 -5.54 8.94 11.26
C ARG A 72 -6.38 9.25 10.03
N GLU A 73 -7.08 8.25 9.50
CA GLU A 73 -8.05 8.40 8.40
C GLU A 73 -7.45 8.94 7.08
N TRP A 74 -6.15 8.73 6.84
CA TRP A 74 -5.52 9.02 5.55
C TRP A 74 -4.24 8.20 5.33
N ILE A 75 -3.93 7.96 4.05
CA ILE A 75 -2.67 7.37 3.57
C ILE A 75 -2.19 8.21 2.39
N ALA A 76 -0.90 8.53 2.33
CA ALA A 76 -0.28 9.16 1.17
C ALA A 76 0.71 8.18 0.52
N ILE A 77 0.62 8.01 -0.79
CA ILE A 77 1.68 7.37 -1.57
C ILE A 77 2.72 8.43 -1.89
N THR A 78 3.89 8.31 -1.26
CA THR A 78 4.98 9.30 -1.39
C THR A 78 5.99 8.91 -2.47
N ASN A 79 6.06 7.62 -2.81
CA ASN A 79 6.91 7.13 -3.89
C ASN A 79 6.20 6.04 -4.70
N HIS A 80 5.58 6.44 -5.81
CA HIS A 80 4.84 5.54 -6.70
C HIS A 80 5.72 4.47 -7.35
N GLN A 81 6.98 4.79 -7.68
CA GLN A 81 7.90 3.84 -8.28
C GLN A 81 8.26 2.74 -7.28
N ALA A 82 8.66 3.11 -6.06
CA ALA A 82 8.99 2.14 -5.03
C ALA A 82 7.78 1.28 -4.64
N LEU A 83 6.57 1.84 -4.65
CA LEU A 83 5.35 1.06 -4.45
C LEU A 83 5.15 0.02 -5.57
N ALA A 84 5.38 0.43 -6.84
CA ALA A 84 5.29 -0.48 -7.97
C ALA A 84 6.36 -1.58 -7.95
N ASP A 85 7.58 -1.26 -7.51
CA ASP A 85 8.67 -2.23 -7.36
C ASP A 85 8.32 -3.28 -6.28
N LEU A 86 7.74 -2.86 -5.15
CA LEU A 86 7.21 -3.78 -4.13
C LEU A 86 6.11 -4.69 -4.71
N VAL A 87 5.20 -4.16 -5.52
CA VAL A 87 4.16 -4.97 -6.18
C VAL A 87 4.79 -6.01 -7.11
N ALA A 88 5.83 -5.63 -7.86
CA ALA A 88 6.55 -6.51 -8.77
C ALA A 88 7.50 -7.49 -8.07
N GLY A 89 7.88 -7.22 -6.80
CA GLY A 89 8.84 -8.02 -6.04
C GLY A 89 10.30 -7.77 -6.42
N LEU A 90 10.61 -6.52 -6.76
CA LEU A 90 11.95 -6.05 -7.15
C LEU A 90 12.71 -5.46 -5.96
#